data_AF-A0A0P9CVG5-F1
#
_entry.id   AF-A0A0P9CVG5-F1
#
_cell.length_a   1.000
_cell.length_b   1.000
_cell.length_c   1.000
_cell.angle_alpha   90.00
_cell.angle_beta   90.00
_cell.angle_gamma   90.00
#
_symmetry.space_group_name_H-M   'P 1'
#
loop_
_entity.id
_entity.type
_entity.pdbx_description
1 polymer ?
#
loop_
_entity_poly.entity_id
_entity_poly.type
_entity_poly.pdbx_seq_one_letter_code
_entity_poly.pdbx_strand_id
1 'polypeptide(L)' 'MVDAGRVSVADGTRPADVRLRRVELPALAQLCLGYRAAAELRATGGLVCDDAELGLIDVLFPAL' A
#
# COMPACT_ATOMS: atom_id res chain seq x y z
N MET A 1 -12.19 2.48 0.55
CA MET A 1 -13.01 3.72 0.45
C MET A 1 -12.46 4.73 1.44
N VAL A 2 -12.32 6.00 1.05
CA VAL A 2 -11.97 7.08 1.99
C VAL A 2 -13.25 7.81 2.34
N ASP A 3 -13.68 7.71 3.59
CA ASP A 3 -14.86 8.41 4.11
C ASP A 3 -14.49 9.08 5.43
N ALA A 4 -14.68 10.40 5.54
CA ALA A 4 -14.34 11.20 6.72
C ALA A 4 -12.92 10.96 7.27
N GLY A 5 -11.92 10.80 6.39
CA GLY A 5 -10.53 10.52 6.79
C GLY A 5 -10.26 9.07 7.22
N ARG A 6 -11.25 8.17 7.10
CA ARG A 6 -11.10 6.75 7.36
C ARG A 6 -10.86 5.99 6.06
N VAL A 7 -9.76 5.22 6.03
CA VAL A 7 -9.48 4.28 4.94
C VAL A 7 -10.00 2.90 5.32
N SER A 8 -10.87 2.34 4.48
CA SER A 8 -11.34 0.96 4.60
C SER A 8 -10.72 0.10 3.50
N VAL A 9 -10.05 -0.98 3.93
CA VAL A 9 -9.56 -2.07 3.08
C VAL A 9 -10.67 -3.11 2.99
N ALA A 10 -11.17 -3.33 1.78
CA ALA A 10 -12.13 -4.38 1.47
C ALA A 10 -11.54 -5.22 0.34
N ASP A 11 -12.02 -6.46 0.17
CA ASP A 11 -11.69 -7.25 -1.02
C ASP A 11 -12.16 -6.49 -2.26
N GLY A 12 -11.20 -5.93 -2.99
CA GLY A 12 -11.44 -5.15 -4.19
C GLY A 12 -11.90 -6.05 -5.32
N THR A 13 -13.14 -5.87 -5.77
CA THR A 13 -13.71 -6.64 -6.89
C THR A 13 -13.72 -5.84 -8.20
N ARG A 14 -13.36 -4.55 -8.16
CA ARG A 14 -13.45 -3.66 -9.32
C ARG A 14 -12.08 -3.48 -9.99
N PRO A 15 -12.06 -3.19 -11.30
CA PRO A 15 -10.81 -2.95 -12.02
C PRO A 15 -9.98 -1.75 -11.53
N ALA A 16 -10.60 -0.79 -10.84
CA ALA A 16 -9.95 0.42 -10.33
C ALA A 16 -9.44 0.28 -8.89
N ASP A 17 -9.62 -0.87 -8.25
CA ASP A 17 -9.14 -1.08 -6.88
C ASP A 17 -7.64 -1.40 -6.90
N VAL A 18 -6.86 -0.72 -6.05
CA VAL A 18 -5.41 -0.97 -5.87
C VAL A 18 -5.22 -2.35 -5.24
N ARG A 19 -4.47 -3.22 -5.91
CA ARG A 19 -4.25 -4.61 -5.48
C ARG A 19 -2.92 -4.79 -4.76
N LEU A 20 -3.04 -5.11 -3.48
CA LEU A 20 -1.94 -5.61 -2.66
C LEU A 20 -2.05 -7.14 -2.58
N ARG A 21 -1.07 -7.87 -3.12
CA ARG A 21 -1.07 -9.34 -3.04
C ARG A 21 -0.76 -9.81 -1.62
N ARG A 22 0.20 -9.15 -0.99
CA ARG A 22 0.60 -9.41 0.40
C ARG A 22 1.26 -8.17 1.00
N VAL A 23 0.99 -7.93 2.26
CA VAL A 23 1.78 -7.00 3.08
C VAL A 23 1.95 -7.60 4.47
N GLU A 24 3.16 -7.55 5.00
CA GLU A 24 3.43 -7.95 6.37
C GLU A 24 2.95 -6.86 7.34
N LEU A 25 2.47 -7.23 8.53
CA LEU A 25 1.94 -6.24 9.48
C LEU A 25 2.95 -5.14 9.84
N PRO A 26 4.24 -5.43 10.10
CA PRO A 26 5.24 -4.38 10.33
C PRO A 26 5.45 -3.47 9.12
N ALA A 27 5.43 -4.04 7.91
CA ALA A 27 5.56 -3.27 6.67
C ALA A 27 4.34 -2.36 6.44
N LEU A 28 3.14 -2.82 6.77
CA LEU A 28 1.92 -2.00 6.71
C LEU A 28 2.01 -0.80 7.66
N ALA A 29 2.50 -1.00 8.89
CA ALA A 29 2.70 0.09 9.84
C ALA A 29 3.73 1.11 9.32
N GLN A 30 4.85 0.63 8.76
CA GLN A 30 5.88 1.50 8.18
C GLN A 30 5.35 2.30 6.97
N LEU A 31 4.54 1.67 6.12
CA LEU A 31 3.90 2.31 4.98
C LEU A 31 2.90 3.39 5.44
N CYS A 32 1.99 3.06 6.35
CA CYS A 32 0.96 3.99 6.84
C CYS A 32 1.53 5.19 7.60
N LEU A 33 2.69 5.03 8.25
CA LEU A 33 3.35 6.10 9.00
C LEU A 33 4.38 6.86 8.15
N GLY A 34 4.56 6.49 6.88
CA GLY A 34 5.51 7.13 5.97
C GLY A 34 6.98 6.88 6.32
N TYR A 35 7.29 5.86 7.12
CA TYR A 35 8.67 5.55 7.51
C TYR A 35 9.49 4.90 6.40
N ARG A 36 8.84 4.22 5.44
CA ARG A 36 9.50 3.61 4.28
C ARG A 36 8.61 3.72 3.05
N ALA A 37 9.23 4.01 1.92
CA ALA A 37 8.57 3.99 0.62
C ALA A 37 8.13 2.57 0.24
N ALA A 38 7.11 2.45 -0.61
CA ALA A 38 6.59 1.15 -1.04
C ALA A 38 7.67 0.33 -1.79
N ALA A 39 8.52 1.01 -2.57
CA ALA A 39 9.61 0.38 -3.31
C ALA A 39 10.61 -0.33 -2.38
N GLU A 40 10.92 0.28 -1.24
CA GLU A 40 11.83 -0.30 -0.26
C GLU A 40 11.22 -1.50 0.47
N LEU A 41 9.94 -1.41 0.84
CA LEU A 41 9.21 -2.50 1.49
C LEU A 41 9.08 -3.71 0.56
N ARG A 42 8.92 -3.46 -0.75
CA ARG A 42 8.92 -4.51 -1.77
C ARG A 42 10.29 -5.15 -1.93
N ALA A 43 11.36 -4.35 -1.96
CA ALA A 43 12.73 -4.85 -2.04
C ALA A 43 13.10 -5.75 -0.85
N THR A 44 12.56 -5.48 0.34
CA THR A 44 12.79 -6.31 1.54
C THR A 44 11.76 -7.44 1.71
N GLY A 45 10.83 -7.64 0.77
CA GLY A 45 9.81 -8.70 0.83
C GLY A 45 8.64 -8.44 1.79
N GLY A 46 8.60 -7.29 2.45
CA GLY A 46 7.52 -6.88 3.35
C GLY A 46 6.23 -6.48 2.60
N LEU A 47 6.35 -6.19 1.30
CA LEU A 47 5.26 -5.83 0.41
C LEU A 47 5.35 -6.63 -0.90
N VAL A 48 4.23 -7.17 -1.38
CA VAL A 48 4.12 -7.82 -2.69
C VAL A 48 2.97 -7.16 -3.46
N CYS A 49 3.31 -6.52 -4.56
CA CYS A 49 2.39 -5.87 -5.49
C CYS A 49 2.98 -5.90 -6.91
N ASP A 50 2.14 -5.59 -7.89
CA ASP A 50 2.56 -5.47 -9.29
C ASP A 50 3.20 -4.09 -9.55
N ASP A 51 4.01 -3.96 -10.61
CA ASP A 51 4.73 -2.70 -10.90
C ASP A 51 3.80 -1.51 -11.10
N ALA A 52 2.64 -1.72 -11.73
CA ALA A 52 1.64 -0.69 -11.92
C ALA A 52 1.04 -0.18 -10.59
N GLU A 53 0.91 -1.07 -9.60
CA GLU A 53 0.34 -0.74 -8.29
C GLU A 53 1.36 -0.01 -7.41
N LEU A 54 2.65 -0.29 -7.59
CA LEU A 54 3.72 0.32 -6.79
C LEU A 54 3.65 1.86 -6.84
N GLY A 55 3.51 2.43 -8.03
CA GLY A 55 3.41 3.88 -8.19
C GLY A 55 2.15 4.48 -7.56
N LEU A 56 1.02 3.75 -7.59
CA LEU A 56 -0.21 4.20 -6.93
C LEU A 56 -0.08 4.16 -5.40
N ILE A 57 0.57 3.12 -4.88
CA ILE A 57 0.83 2.98 -3.44
C ILE A 57 1.70 4.14 -2.94
N ASP A 58 2.76 4.50 -3.67
CA ASP A 58 3.64 5.62 -3.28
C ASP A 58 2.89 6.98 -3.26
N VAL A 59 1.89 7.17 -4.13
CA VAL A 59 1.04 8.38 -4.13
C VAL A 59 0.08 8.38 -2.94
N LEU A 60 -0.48 7.21 -2.58
CA LEU A 60 -1.44 7.08 -1.47
C LEU A 60 -0.76 7.09 -0.09
N PHE A 61 0.47 6.59 -0.01
CA PHE A 61 1.26 6.46 1.21
C PHE A 61 2.66 7.06 1.00
N PRO A 62 2.75 8.39 0.85
CA PRO A 62 4.03 9.04 0.66
C PRO A 62 4.94 8.85 1.87
N ALA A 63 6.21 8.56 1.62
CA ALA A 63 7.25 8.58 2.66
C ALA A 63 7.49 10.02 3.14
N LEU A 64 7.80 10.17 4.42
CA LEU A 64 8.14 11.45 5.07
C LEU A 64 9.59 11.86 4.82
#